data_AF-A0A1S6J8F1-F1
#
_entry.id   AF-A0A1S6J8F1-F1
#
_cell.length_a   1.000
_cell.length_b   1.000
_cell.length_c   1.000
_cell.angle_alpha   90.00
_cell.angle_beta   90.00
_cell.angle_gamma   90.00
#
_symmetry.space_group_name_H-M   'P 1'
#
loop_
_entity.id
_entity.type
_entity.pdbx_description
1 polymer ?
#
loop_
_entity_poly.entity_id
_entity_poly.type
_entity_poly.pdbx_seq_one_letter_code
_entity_poly.pdbx_strand_id
1 'polypeptide(L)'
;MGRRSALLATAGAVALLTTAGTLTTPAPATATTTASAPTRTAAACGEGSYQAEAVRSGGTWTARRGGTVVHTGGDMRAAVQAAVNSLTAGRTAKERVVVRGSGTVSAGSRISLPSYTVLDVCGTIDVTGSGSGDQAPVYSRGTRDVEVQHLNVTGRPLYGIFMRNVHNVVLGRIDMRLSSGLGVRIDNRGDTSQWTRNVRIDDVYVSGASSHAVETYGVDGITIGTVTARNVGESGLLLNQTINATVTRVDADGAGTGTGYAAFRMANRNGRIGSGYPTNIRVGEVIARGGGRGVFCVSESGGAVIDRVNISDTGNNSVLIENCHNVTLAAHSGSVTGGGGIRLAARSEFANNSDITVQNLTVTNTSVRESPCGTNTTFRNITLVNSSQSVC
;
A
#
# COMPACT_ATOMS: atom_id res chain seq x y z
N MET A 1 -33.60 -57.66 -26.25
CA MET A 1 -33.79 -57.98 -24.81
C MET A 1 -33.84 -56.64 -24.08
N GLY A 2 -34.98 -55.97 -23.88
CA GLY A 2 -36.06 -56.31 -22.94
C GLY A 2 -35.52 -56.19 -21.51
N ARG A 3 -35.91 -55.28 -20.60
CA ARG A 3 -37.23 -54.77 -20.20
C ARG A 3 -36.99 -53.55 -19.26
N ARG A 4 -37.75 -52.46 -19.44
CA ARG A 4 -38.90 -51.97 -18.64
C ARG A 4 -38.59 -51.18 -17.35
N SER A 5 -39.18 -49.98 -17.38
CA SER A 5 -39.46 -49.00 -16.33
C SER A 5 -40.15 -49.54 -15.08
N ALA A 6 -40.01 -48.82 -13.96
CA ALA A 6 -41.08 -48.62 -12.99
C ALA A 6 -40.86 -47.30 -12.22
N LEU A 7 -41.80 -46.36 -12.42
CA LEU A 7 -42.08 -45.26 -11.50
C LEU A 7 -42.68 -45.84 -10.20
N LEU A 8 -42.30 -45.28 -9.07
CA LEU A 8 -43.05 -45.40 -7.81
C LEU A 8 -43.37 -43.99 -7.31
N ALA A 9 -44.65 -43.66 -7.39
CA ALA A 9 -45.26 -42.50 -6.78
C ALA A 9 -45.52 -42.82 -5.30
N THR A 10 -45.13 -41.92 -4.39
CA THR A 10 -45.56 -41.95 -3.00
C THR A 10 -46.33 -40.68 -2.69
N ALA A 11 -47.63 -40.85 -2.44
CA ALA A 11 -48.54 -39.84 -1.94
C ALA A 11 -48.22 -39.56 -0.46
N GLY A 12 -47.94 -38.30 -0.13
CA GLY A 12 -47.80 -37.81 1.24
C GLY A 12 -48.94 -36.85 1.56
N ALA A 13 -49.74 -37.22 2.56
CA ALA A 13 -50.94 -36.52 3.00
C ALA A 13 -50.67 -35.08 3.47
N VAL A 14 -51.56 -34.16 3.07
CA VAL A 14 -51.60 -32.77 3.51
C VAL A 14 -52.27 -32.71 4.88
N ALA A 15 -51.53 -32.30 5.91
CA ALA A 15 -52.09 -31.90 7.19
C ALA A 15 -52.19 -30.37 7.24
N LEU A 16 -53.42 -29.85 7.22
CA LEU A 16 -53.71 -28.45 7.54
C LEU A 16 -53.50 -28.25 9.04
N LEU A 17 -52.47 -27.48 9.41
CA LEU A 17 -52.31 -26.90 10.74
C LEU A 17 -52.70 -25.43 10.69
N THR A 18 -53.86 -25.12 11.25
CA THR A 18 -54.32 -23.77 11.55
C THR A 18 -53.55 -23.23 12.76
N THR A 19 -52.53 -22.41 12.53
CA THR A 19 -51.90 -21.62 13.60
C THR A 19 -52.59 -20.27 13.71
N ALA A 20 -53.34 -20.10 14.80
CA ALA A 20 -53.90 -18.82 15.21
C ALA A 20 -52.77 -17.81 15.51
N GLY A 21 -52.90 -16.61 14.96
CA GLY A 21 -51.95 -15.52 15.15
C GLY A 21 -52.02 -14.95 16.56
N THR A 22 -50.90 -14.96 17.26
CA THR A 22 -50.64 -14.08 18.40
C THR A 22 -49.87 -12.87 17.91
N LEU A 23 -50.53 -11.71 17.86
CA LEU A 23 -49.91 -10.41 17.64
C LEU A 23 -49.01 -10.07 18.84
N THR A 24 -47.72 -10.37 18.74
CA THR A 24 -46.71 -9.85 19.67
C THR A 24 -46.18 -8.53 19.15
N THR A 25 -46.27 -7.50 19.99
CA THR A 25 -45.72 -6.16 19.79
C THR A 25 -44.22 -6.21 19.45
N PRO A 26 -43.71 -5.38 18.52
CA PRO A 26 -42.27 -5.32 18.25
C PRO A 26 -41.54 -4.71 19.46
N ALA A 27 -40.55 -5.44 19.97
CA ALA A 27 -39.63 -4.95 20.98
C ALA A 27 -38.78 -3.79 20.42
N PRO A 28 -38.45 -2.76 21.22
CA PRO A 28 -37.62 -1.65 20.76
C PRO A 28 -36.22 -2.15 20.37
N ALA A 29 -35.73 -1.69 19.22
CA ALA A 29 -34.40 -2.01 18.72
C ALA A 29 -33.33 -1.47 19.69
N THR A 30 -32.71 -2.37 20.45
CA THR A 30 -31.45 -2.09 21.15
C THR A 30 -30.39 -1.79 20.10
N ALA A 31 -29.92 -0.54 20.09
CA ALA A 31 -28.77 -0.11 19.31
C ALA A 31 -27.55 -0.94 19.73
N THR A 32 -27.08 -1.80 18.83
CA THR A 32 -25.81 -2.50 19.00
C THR A 32 -24.70 -1.48 18.87
N THR A 33 -24.20 -1.00 20.00
CA THR A 33 -22.95 -0.24 20.09
C THR A 33 -21.83 -1.13 19.56
N THR A 34 -21.34 -0.83 18.36
CA THR A 34 -20.14 -1.43 17.80
C THR A 34 -18.99 -1.08 18.75
N ALA A 35 -18.58 -2.04 19.58
CA ALA A 35 -17.41 -1.87 20.44
C ALA A 35 -16.21 -1.60 19.53
N SER A 36 -15.64 -0.39 19.65
CA SER A 36 -14.37 -0.05 19.01
C SER A 36 -13.32 -1.05 19.46
N ALA A 37 -12.68 -1.73 18.50
CA ALA A 37 -11.57 -2.63 18.81
C ALA A 37 -10.52 -1.85 19.61
N PRO A 38 -9.96 -2.41 20.69
CA PRO A 38 -8.97 -1.70 21.49
C PRO A 38 -7.79 -1.32 20.59
N THR A 39 -7.49 -0.03 20.54
CA THR A 39 -6.27 0.50 19.93
C THR A 39 -5.11 -0.08 20.74
N ARG A 40 -4.50 -1.18 20.28
CA ARG A 40 -3.21 -1.62 20.81
C ARG A 40 -2.25 -0.48 20.60
N THR A 41 -1.86 0.20 21.67
CA THR A 41 -0.71 1.10 21.67
C THR A 41 0.45 0.31 21.07
N ALA A 42 0.99 0.78 19.95
CA ALA A 42 2.17 0.16 19.37
C ALA A 42 3.26 0.13 20.45
N ALA A 43 3.80 -1.06 20.74
CA ALA A 43 4.88 -1.21 21.71
C ALA A 43 6.03 -0.27 21.34
N ALA A 44 6.70 0.33 22.32
CA ALA A 44 7.84 1.18 22.01
C ALA A 44 8.97 0.32 21.43
N CYS A 45 9.83 0.94 20.62
CA CYS A 45 10.91 0.21 19.97
C CYS A 45 11.78 -0.54 21.00
N GLY A 46 12.02 -1.82 20.74
CA GLY A 46 12.89 -2.66 21.55
C GLY A 46 12.26 -3.15 22.86
N GLU A 47 10.99 -2.82 23.14
CA GLU A 47 10.22 -3.42 24.24
C GLU A 47 9.78 -4.86 23.90
N GLY A 48 9.44 -5.66 24.90
CA GLY A 48 9.04 -7.06 24.73
C GLY A 48 10.20 -8.01 24.48
N SER A 49 9.90 -9.29 24.26
CA SER A 49 10.92 -10.34 24.08
C SER A 49 11.65 -10.22 22.74
N TYR A 50 12.95 -10.53 22.76
CA TYR A 50 13.80 -10.66 21.58
C TYR A 50 14.86 -11.74 21.81
N GLN A 51 15.41 -12.29 20.73
CA GLN A 51 16.37 -13.40 20.79
C GLN A 51 17.80 -12.90 20.57
N ALA A 52 17.95 -11.85 19.76
CA ALA A 52 19.24 -11.23 19.51
C ALA A 52 19.12 -9.69 19.51
N GLU A 53 20.24 -9.03 19.72
CA GLU A 53 20.35 -7.58 19.60
C GLU A 53 21.69 -7.17 19.04
N ALA A 54 21.74 -5.96 18.45
CA ALA A 54 22.97 -5.27 18.10
C ALA A 54 22.96 -3.91 18.80
N VAL A 55 23.89 -3.69 19.73
CA VAL A 55 23.95 -2.49 20.57
C VAL A 55 25.20 -1.70 20.25
N ARG A 56 25.06 -0.40 20.02
CA ARG A 56 26.19 0.52 19.88
C ARG A 56 26.53 1.16 21.22
N SER A 57 27.80 1.07 21.62
CA SER A 57 28.38 1.82 22.74
C SER A 57 29.66 2.52 22.28
N GLY A 58 29.67 3.85 22.35
CA GLY A 58 30.70 4.67 21.72
C GLY A 58 30.84 4.36 20.22
N GLY A 59 32.06 4.01 19.79
CA GLY A 59 32.36 3.61 18.41
C GLY A 59 32.11 2.14 18.07
N THR A 60 31.73 1.31 19.06
CA THR A 60 31.71 -0.14 18.90
C THR A 60 30.28 -0.68 18.91
N TRP A 61 29.96 -1.47 17.90
CA TRP A 61 28.79 -2.33 17.87
C TRP A 61 29.11 -3.68 18.50
N THR A 62 28.26 -4.15 19.41
CA THR A 62 28.29 -5.50 19.94
C THR A 62 26.96 -6.18 19.66
N ALA A 63 26.99 -7.29 18.90
CA ALA A 63 25.83 -8.12 18.67
C ALA A 63 25.81 -9.31 19.64
N ARG A 64 24.65 -9.61 20.20
CA ARG A 64 24.45 -10.71 21.14
C ARG A 64 23.24 -11.55 20.77
N ARG A 65 23.30 -12.84 21.12
CA ARG A 65 22.15 -13.74 21.22
C ARG A 65 21.99 -14.16 22.67
N GLY A 66 20.96 -13.66 23.34
CA GLY A 66 20.91 -13.72 24.81
C GLY A 66 22.18 -13.14 25.43
N GLY A 67 22.87 -13.92 26.27
CA GLY A 67 24.13 -13.51 26.90
C GLY A 67 25.38 -13.66 26.03
N THR A 68 25.31 -14.35 24.89
CA THR A 68 26.49 -14.70 24.07
C THR A 68 26.78 -13.62 23.04
N VAL A 69 28.02 -13.10 23.03
CA VAL A 69 28.50 -12.18 21.99
C VAL A 69 28.77 -12.95 20.71
N VAL A 70 28.18 -12.49 19.61
CA VAL A 70 28.34 -13.07 18.26
C VAL A 70 29.11 -12.16 17.30
N HIS A 71 29.26 -10.88 17.65
CA HIS A 71 30.07 -9.94 16.89
C HIS A 71 30.47 -8.74 17.75
N THR A 72 31.68 -8.22 17.53
CA THR A 72 32.14 -6.92 18.02
C THR A 72 32.88 -6.21 16.88
N GLY A 73 32.57 -4.95 16.61
CA GLY A 73 33.22 -4.19 15.54
C GLY A 73 32.69 -2.78 15.35
N GLY A 74 33.24 -2.02 14.40
CA GLY A 74 32.78 -0.66 14.09
C GLY A 74 31.64 -0.57 13.06
N ASP A 75 31.37 -1.65 12.33
CA ASP A 75 30.42 -1.65 11.21
C ASP A 75 29.00 -2.05 11.63
N MET A 76 28.04 -1.13 11.49
CA MET A 76 26.65 -1.37 11.85
C MET A 76 26.06 -2.54 11.05
N ARG A 77 26.27 -2.57 9.74
CA ARG A 77 25.74 -3.61 8.84
C ARG A 77 26.24 -4.99 9.28
N ALA A 78 27.52 -5.14 9.62
CA ALA A 78 28.11 -6.40 10.09
C ALA A 78 27.46 -6.86 11.39
N ALA A 79 27.32 -5.95 12.36
CA ALA A 79 26.76 -6.26 13.66
C ALA A 79 25.28 -6.67 13.56
N VAL A 80 24.47 -5.93 12.80
CA VAL A 80 23.06 -6.28 12.62
C VAL A 80 22.92 -7.59 11.84
N GLN A 81 23.70 -7.79 10.77
CA GLN A 81 23.67 -9.06 10.04
C GLN A 81 24.13 -10.24 10.91
N ALA A 82 25.13 -10.05 11.79
CA ALA A 82 25.56 -11.09 12.73
C ALA A 82 24.47 -11.41 13.76
N ALA A 83 23.76 -10.41 14.29
CA ALA A 83 22.61 -10.63 15.15
C ALA A 83 21.52 -11.43 14.42
N VAL A 84 21.18 -11.07 13.18
CA VAL A 84 20.23 -11.81 12.33
C VAL A 84 20.70 -13.25 12.06
N ASN A 85 21.97 -13.44 11.73
CA ASN A 85 22.53 -14.76 11.42
C ASN A 85 22.66 -15.65 12.66
N SER A 86 22.72 -15.08 13.87
CA SER A 86 22.79 -15.85 15.12
C SER A 86 21.48 -16.55 15.46
N LEU A 87 20.39 -16.13 14.84
CA LEU A 87 19.08 -16.67 15.13
C LEU A 87 18.96 -18.14 14.67
N THR A 88 17.93 -18.84 15.14
CA THR A 88 17.80 -20.28 14.95
C THR A 88 17.63 -20.64 13.48
N ALA A 89 18.54 -21.46 12.93
CA ALA A 89 18.47 -21.95 11.56
C ALA A 89 17.23 -22.83 11.34
N GLY A 90 16.58 -22.71 10.18
CA GLY A 90 15.42 -23.55 9.82
C GLY A 90 14.15 -23.31 10.64
N ARG A 91 14.10 -22.24 11.44
CA ARG A 91 12.94 -21.86 12.25
C ARG A 91 11.64 -21.79 11.46
N THR A 92 10.55 -22.11 12.14
CA THR A 92 9.16 -22.05 11.67
C THR A 92 8.31 -21.06 12.48
N ALA A 93 8.91 -20.40 13.46
CA ALA A 93 8.33 -19.35 14.28
C ALA A 93 9.23 -18.12 14.26
N LYS A 94 8.61 -16.94 14.38
CA LYS A 94 9.30 -15.64 14.34
C LYS A 94 10.26 -15.50 15.52
N GLU A 95 11.48 -15.07 15.23
CA GLU A 95 12.44 -14.59 16.22
C GLU A 95 12.85 -13.16 15.89
N ARG A 96 13.13 -12.38 16.92
CA ARG A 96 13.27 -10.93 16.87
C ARG A 96 14.69 -10.48 17.17
N VAL A 97 15.13 -9.50 16.39
CA VAL A 97 16.38 -8.76 16.53
C VAL A 97 16.07 -7.31 16.87
N VAL A 98 16.68 -6.80 17.95
CA VAL A 98 16.61 -5.37 18.30
C VAL A 98 17.93 -4.69 17.99
N VAL A 99 17.90 -3.57 17.26
CA VAL A 99 19.09 -2.75 16.98
C VAL A 99 19.02 -1.49 17.82
N ARG A 100 19.98 -1.29 18.73
CA ARG A 100 20.02 -0.16 19.67
C ARG A 100 21.18 0.76 19.33
N GLY A 101 20.85 1.88 18.70
CA GLY A 101 21.81 2.91 18.31
C GLY A 101 21.72 3.26 16.82
N SER A 102 22.30 4.39 16.47
CA SER A 102 22.38 4.88 15.09
C SER A 102 23.74 4.57 14.48
N GLY A 103 23.80 4.41 13.16
CA GLY A 103 25.04 4.13 12.45
C GLY A 103 24.87 4.23 10.93
N THR A 104 25.96 3.97 10.22
CA THR A 104 26.00 4.11 8.76
C THR A 104 25.95 2.75 8.08
N VAL A 105 25.25 2.67 6.94
CA VAL A 105 25.26 1.53 6.02
C VAL A 105 25.56 2.03 4.62
N SER A 106 26.38 1.31 3.85
CA SER A 106 26.66 1.67 2.45
C SER A 106 25.43 1.39 1.57
N ALA A 107 25.11 2.29 0.64
CA ALA A 107 24.08 2.12 -0.38
C ALA A 107 24.37 0.92 -1.31
N GLY A 108 25.63 0.47 -1.39
CA GLY A 108 26.05 -0.74 -2.09
C GLY A 108 25.95 -2.03 -1.26
N SER A 109 25.28 -1.99 -0.11
CA SER A 109 25.17 -3.11 0.82
C SER A 109 23.73 -3.31 1.31
N ARG A 110 23.51 -4.43 2.03
CA ARG A 110 22.20 -4.77 2.57
C ARG A 110 22.27 -5.57 3.85
N ILE A 111 21.24 -5.43 4.67
CA ILE A 111 20.94 -6.34 5.78
C ILE A 111 19.82 -7.25 5.29
N SER A 112 20.14 -8.54 5.13
CA SER A 112 19.23 -9.53 4.56
C SER A 112 18.46 -10.23 5.68
N LEU A 113 17.14 -10.14 5.63
CA LEU A 113 16.22 -10.78 6.56
C LEU A 113 15.78 -12.13 6.00
N PRO A 114 16.18 -13.28 6.59
CA PRO A 114 15.64 -14.58 6.23
C PRO A 114 14.20 -14.73 6.73
N SER A 115 13.54 -15.84 6.35
CA SER A 115 12.18 -16.12 6.84
C SER A 115 12.10 -16.12 8.37
N TYR A 116 10.91 -15.77 8.89
CA TYR A 116 10.62 -15.71 10.33
C TYR A 116 11.51 -14.74 11.11
N THR A 117 11.90 -13.63 10.49
CA THR A 117 12.70 -12.58 11.13
C THR A 117 11.84 -11.39 11.47
N VAL A 118 11.87 -10.96 12.71
CA VAL A 118 11.38 -9.64 13.14
C VAL A 118 12.60 -8.75 13.36
N LEU A 119 12.64 -7.61 12.69
CA LEU A 119 13.66 -6.58 12.90
C LEU A 119 13.02 -5.35 13.56
N ASP A 120 13.64 -4.85 14.60
CA ASP A 120 13.21 -3.63 15.28
C ASP A 120 14.41 -2.68 15.49
N VAL A 121 14.42 -1.55 14.78
CA VAL A 121 15.58 -0.62 14.74
C VAL A 121 15.29 0.61 15.58
N CYS A 122 15.86 0.63 16.80
CA CYS A 122 15.69 1.70 17.79
C CYS A 122 16.77 2.77 17.69
N GLY A 123 17.08 3.14 16.46
CA GLY A 123 18.02 4.19 16.09
C GLY A 123 17.80 4.58 14.64
N THR A 124 18.81 5.19 14.03
CA THR A 124 18.77 5.62 12.64
C THR A 124 19.83 4.92 11.82
N ILE A 125 19.44 4.36 10.68
CA ILE A 125 20.37 3.93 9.64
C ILE A 125 20.60 5.10 8.70
N ASP A 126 21.81 5.64 8.70
CA ASP A 126 22.24 6.63 7.72
C ASP A 126 22.87 5.94 6.51
N VAL A 127 22.27 6.09 5.33
CA VAL A 127 22.73 5.39 4.12
C VAL A 127 23.64 6.30 3.29
N THR A 128 24.88 5.86 3.08
CA THR A 128 25.93 6.65 2.42
C THR A 128 26.52 5.95 1.19
N GLY A 129 27.24 6.69 0.36
CA GLY A 129 27.88 6.16 -0.84
C GLY A 129 26.89 5.92 -1.99
N SER A 130 27.23 4.97 -2.86
CA SER A 130 26.43 4.58 -4.03
C SER A 130 26.38 3.05 -4.14
N GLY A 131 25.44 2.55 -4.94
CA GLY A 131 25.25 1.13 -5.19
C GLY A 131 24.44 0.88 -6.46
N SER A 132 24.22 -0.39 -6.79
CA SER A 132 23.31 -0.80 -7.86
C SER A 132 22.66 -2.14 -7.53
N GLY A 133 21.60 -2.48 -8.25
CA GLY A 133 20.87 -3.75 -8.10
C GLY A 133 20.04 -3.82 -6.82
N ASP A 134 20.00 -5.02 -6.22
CA ASP A 134 19.12 -5.36 -5.10
C ASP A 134 19.74 -4.98 -3.74
N GLN A 135 20.02 -3.69 -3.53
CA GLN A 135 20.60 -3.17 -2.27
C GLN A 135 19.62 -2.26 -1.53
N ALA A 136 19.51 -2.49 -0.23
CA ALA A 136 18.69 -1.71 0.69
C ALA A 136 19.20 -1.96 2.12
N PRO A 137 19.21 -0.97 3.02
CA PRO A 137 19.58 -1.20 4.41
C PRO A 137 18.65 -2.20 5.11
N VAL A 138 17.44 -2.43 4.57
CA VAL A 138 16.56 -3.54 4.95
C VAL A 138 16.09 -4.27 3.71
N TYR A 139 16.50 -5.54 3.57
CA TYR A 139 16.27 -6.34 2.37
C TYR A 139 15.70 -7.72 2.70
N SER A 140 14.78 -8.20 1.87
CA SER A 140 14.37 -9.60 1.91
C SER A 140 13.93 -10.08 0.53
N ARG A 141 14.31 -11.32 0.18
CA ARG A 141 13.96 -11.93 -1.12
C ARG A 141 13.60 -13.40 -0.99
N GLY A 142 12.47 -13.81 -1.55
CA GLY A 142 12.05 -15.22 -1.57
C GLY A 142 11.75 -15.80 -0.18
N THR A 143 11.38 -14.94 0.77
CA THR A 143 11.18 -15.29 2.19
C THR A 143 9.73 -15.16 2.60
N ARG A 144 9.42 -15.64 3.81
CA ARG A 144 8.12 -15.48 4.42
C ARG A 144 8.19 -15.08 5.88
N ASP A 145 7.09 -14.53 6.40
CA ASP A 145 6.91 -14.25 7.82
C ASP A 145 7.95 -13.25 8.36
N VAL A 146 8.20 -12.16 7.62
CA VAL A 146 9.17 -11.12 7.96
C VAL A 146 8.44 -9.89 8.51
N GLU A 147 8.97 -9.30 9.58
CA GLU A 147 8.46 -8.04 10.11
C GLU A 147 9.56 -7.00 10.28
N VAL A 148 9.24 -5.75 10.01
CA VAL A 148 10.06 -4.58 10.34
C VAL A 148 9.20 -3.67 11.21
N GLN A 149 9.42 -3.67 12.52
CA GLN A 149 8.51 -3.04 13.49
C GLN A 149 8.72 -1.53 13.57
N HIS A 150 9.97 -1.10 13.79
CA HIS A 150 10.39 0.29 13.70
C HIS A 150 11.62 0.42 12.81
N LEU A 151 11.65 1.48 12.01
CA LEU A 151 12.80 1.82 11.20
C LEU A 151 12.88 3.33 10.99
N ASN A 152 14.04 3.92 11.30
CA ASN A 152 14.40 5.26 10.85
C ASN A 152 15.54 5.18 9.82
N VAL A 153 15.37 5.82 8.67
CA VAL A 153 16.41 5.88 7.62
C VAL A 153 16.69 7.32 7.20
N THR A 154 17.97 7.66 7.06
CA THR A 154 18.42 8.90 6.43
C THR A 154 19.37 8.62 5.27
N GLY A 155 19.74 9.66 4.52
CA GLY A 155 20.77 9.56 3.49
C GLY A 155 20.20 9.16 2.12
N ARG A 156 20.98 8.38 1.36
CA ARG A 156 20.78 8.18 -0.09
C ARG A 156 20.72 6.69 -0.47
N PRO A 157 19.72 5.94 0.02
CA PRO A 157 19.57 4.54 -0.39
C PRO A 157 19.20 4.42 -1.87
N LEU A 158 19.37 3.24 -2.46
CA LEU A 158 18.64 2.89 -3.69
C LEU A 158 17.16 2.67 -3.36
N TYR A 159 16.93 1.81 -2.37
CA TYR A 159 15.66 1.55 -1.73
C TYR A 159 15.86 1.62 -0.22
N GLY A 160 15.03 2.35 0.53
CA GLY A 160 15.07 2.34 2.00
C GLY A 160 14.68 0.97 2.56
N ILE A 161 13.63 0.37 2.01
CA ILE A 161 13.25 -1.04 2.22
C ILE A 161 13.06 -1.68 0.85
N PHE A 162 13.55 -2.92 0.70
CA PHE A 162 13.28 -3.71 -0.49
C PHE A 162 12.87 -5.15 -0.17
N MET A 163 11.61 -5.46 -0.48
CA MET A 163 11.04 -6.80 -0.34
C MET A 163 10.68 -7.38 -1.72
N ARG A 164 11.23 -8.54 -2.07
CA ARG A 164 11.04 -9.16 -3.40
C ARG A 164 10.56 -10.61 -3.31
N ASN A 165 9.48 -10.95 -3.99
CA ASN A 165 8.89 -12.30 -3.99
C ASN A 165 8.68 -12.83 -2.57
N VAL A 166 8.08 -12.02 -1.69
CA VAL A 166 7.90 -12.33 -0.25
C VAL A 166 6.46 -12.73 0.06
N HIS A 167 6.25 -13.40 1.20
CA HIS A 167 4.92 -13.77 1.69
C HIS A 167 4.75 -13.43 3.18
N ASN A 168 3.61 -12.87 3.58
CA ASN A 168 3.33 -12.52 4.98
C ASN A 168 4.36 -11.54 5.57
N VAL A 169 4.34 -10.30 5.09
CA VAL A 169 5.24 -9.23 5.55
C VAL A 169 4.47 -8.17 6.32
N VAL A 170 5.03 -7.72 7.44
CA VAL A 170 4.51 -6.58 8.21
C VAL A 170 5.57 -5.48 8.26
N LEU A 171 5.22 -4.29 7.79
CA LEU A 171 5.97 -3.06 8.03
C LEU A 171 5.18 -2.22 9.03
N GLY A 172 5.74 -2.00 10.22
CA GLY A 172 5.11 -1.24 11.31
C GLY A 172 5.24 0.26 11.07
N ARG A 173 5.99 0.93 11.95
CA ARG A 173 6.26 2.37 11.86
C ARG A 173 7.58 2.64 11.17
N ILE A 174 7.51 3.23 9.99
CA ILE A 174 8.66 3.49 9.14
C ILE A 174 8.78 5.01 8.92
N ASP A 175 9.93 5.58 9.27
CA ASP A 175 10.23 6.99 9.05
C ASP A 175 11.52 7.12 8.22
N MET A 176 11.40 7.70 7.03
CA MET A 176 12.52 7.89 6.12
C MET A 176 12.66 9.36 5.75
N ARG A 177 13.79 9.96 6.11
CA ARG A 177 14.18 11.33 5.73
C ARG A 177 15.36 11.26 4.78
N LEU A 178 15.04 11.03 3.51
CA LEU A 178 16.01 10.73 2.46
C LEU A 178 16.46 12.01 1.74
N SER A 179 17.57 11.89 1.00
CA SER A 179 18.04 12.90 0.04
C SER A 179 18.18 12.35 -1.39
N SER A 180 17.87 11.06 -1.60
CA SER A 180 17.77 10.40 -2.90
C SER A 180 17.14 9.01 -2.73
N GLY A 181 16.85 8.32 -3.84
CA GLY A 181 16.38 6.94 -3.84
C GLY A 181 14.86 6.80 -3.80
N LEU A 182 14.43 5.57 -3.55
CA LEU A 182 13.04 5.16 -3.34
C LEU A 182 12.85 4.76 -1.87
N GLY A 183 11.72 5.10 -1.26
CA GLY A 183 11.42 4.72 0.14
C GLY A 183 11.25 3.22 0.32
N VAL A 184 10.07 2.69 0.01
CA VAL A 184 9.73 1.27 0.16
C VAL A 184 9.38 0.66 -1.20
N ARG A 185 10.12 -0.38 -1.60
CA ARG A 185 9.84 -1.18 -2.79
C ARG A 185 9.39 -2.58 -2.38
N ILE A 186 8.23 -3.01 -2.86
CA ILE A 186 7.70 -4.36 -2.65
C ILE A 186 7.31 -4.95 -3.99
N ASP A 187 8.00 -5.97 -4.47
CA ASP A 187 7.73 -6.49 -5.82
C ASP A 187 7.86 -8.00 -5.96
N ASN A 188 7.53 -8.52 -7.14
CA ASN A 188 7.78 -9.91 -7.54
C ASN A 188 8.76 -10.03 -8.72
N ARG A 189 9.58 -9.01 -8.97
CA ARG A 189 10.38 -8.92 -10.21
C ARG A 189 11.58 -9.88 -10.25
N GLY A 190 11.79 -10.68 -9.21
CA GLY A 190 12.72 -11.81 -9.24
C GLY A 190 12.14 -13.06 -9.88
N ASP A 191 10.83 -13.27 -9.79
CA ASP A 191 10.04 -14.32 -10.43
C ASP A 191 8.58 -13.87 -10.56
N THR A 192 8.18 -13.44 -11.76
CA THR A 192 6.84 -12.88 -11.98
C THR A 192 5.73 -13.93 -11.99
N SER A 193 6.07 -15.23 -11.96
CA SER A 193 5.08 -16.31 -11.77
C SER A 193 4.60 -16.40 -10.31
N GLN A 194 5.39 -15.89 -9.37
CA GLN A 194 5.12 -15.93 -7.94
C GLN A 194 4.83 -14.53 -7.40
N TRP A 195 3.56 -14.23 -7.20
CA TRP A 195 3.13 -12.96 -6.59
C TRP A 195 3.72 -12.79 -5.19
N THR A 196 4.13 -11.56 -4.87
CA THR A 196 4.30 -11.17 -3.46
C THR A 196 2.92 -11.09 -2.83
N ARG A 197 2.73 -11.68 -1.65
CA ARG A 197 1.39 -11.84 -1.05
C ARG A 197 1.32 -11.52 0.42
N ASN A 198 0.12 -11.12 0.84
CA ASN A 198 -0.25 -10.88 2.25
C ASN A 198 0.73 -9.90 2.92
N VAL A 199 0.69 -8.66 2.46
CA VAL A 199 1.53 -7.58 2.98
C VAL A 199 0.69 -6.65 3.84
N ARG A 200 1.23 -6.21 4.97
CA ARG A 200 0.65 -5.16 5.82
C ARG A 200 1.67 -4.05 6.02
N ILE A 201 1.25 -2.82 5.80
CA ILE A 201 1.98 -1.60 6.12
C ILE A 201 1.11 -0.81 7.10
N ASP A 202 1.61 -0.52 8.30
CA ASP A 202 0.88 0.29 9.26
C ASP A 202 1.04 1.78 8.95
N ASP A 203 2.26 2.31 9.03
CA ASP A 203 2.55 3.73 8.81
C ASP A 203 3.92 3.92 8.17
N VAL A 204 3.95 4.65 7.06
CA VAL A 204 5.18 5.01 6.35
C VAL A 204 5.21 6.52 6.14
N TYR A 205 6.19 7.18 6.73
CA TYR A 205 6.58 8.54 6.41
C TYR A 205 7.83 8.54 5.53
N VAL A 206 7.78 9.23 4.39
CA VAL A 206 8.95 9.42 3.51
C VAL A 206 9.04 10.87 3.07
N SER A 207 10.21 11.47 3.24
CA SER A 207 10.54 12.78 2.67
C SER A 207 11.83 12.77 1.87
N GLY A 208 11.90 13.57 0.80
CA GLY A 208 13.15 13.85 0.06
C GLY A 208 13.68 12.68 -0.78
N ALA A 209 12.91 11.61 -0.95
CA ALA A 209 13.20 10.56 -1.93
C ALA A 209 13.20 11.15 -3.35
N SER A 210 14.15 10.74 -4.21
CA SER A 210 14.18 11.22 -5.61
C SER A 210 13.27 10.40 -6.54
N SER A 211 12.76 9.26 -6.07
CA SER A 211 11.80 8.38 -6.75
C SER A 211 10.50 8.32 -5.94
N HIS A 212 9.85 7.16 -5.83
CA HIS A 212 8.60 6.95 -5.09
C HIS A 212 8.83 6.89 -3.57
N ALA A 213 7.81 7.23 -2.80
CA ALA A 213 7.79 6.96 -1.37
C ALA A 213 7.46 5.48 -1.10
N VAL A 214 6.36 4.98 -1.64
CA VAL A 214 6.02 3.55 -1.61
C VAL A 214 5.63 3.08 -3.01
N GLU A 215 6.24 1.98 -3.45
CA GLU A 215 5.89 1.30 -4.68
C GLU A 215 5.70 -0.20 -4.47
N THR A 216 4.57 -0.69 -4.95
CA THR A 216 4.31 -2.13 -5.14
C THR A 216 4.47 -2.49 -6.61
N TYR A 217 4.92 -3.70 -6.95
CA TYR A 217 4.90 -4.22 -8.33
C TYR A 217 4.69 -5.75 -8.36
N GLY A 218 3.48 -6.20 -8.71
CA GLY A 218 3.14 -7.63 -8.74
C GLY A 218 2.82 -8.16 -7.35
N VAL A 219 1.89 -7.48 -6.68
CA VAL A 219 1.48 -7.77 -5.30
C VAL A 219 0.00 -8.16 -5.26
N ASP A 220 -0.30 -9.24 -4.55
CA ASP A 220 -1.65 -9.78 -4.37
C ASP A 220 -1.97 -9.85 -2.87
N GLY A 221 -2.84 -8.96 -2.42
CA GLY A 221 -3.18 -8.83 -1.00
C GLY A 221 -2.21 -7.89 -0.28
N ILE A 222 -2.60 -6.62 -0.17
CA ILE A 222 -1.90 -5.63 0.64
C ILE A 222 -2.86 -4.75 1.43
N THR A 223 -2.58 -4.54 2.72
CA THR A 223 -3.27 -3.54 3.55
C THR A 223 -2.28 -2.45 3.94
N ILE A 224 -2.64 -1.19 3.71
CA ILE A 224 -1.85 -0.01 4.04
C ILE A 224 -2.69 0.88 4.96
N GLY A 225 -2.14 1.24 6.12
CA GLY A 225 -2.69 2.30 6.95
C GLY A 225 -2.45 3.65 6.28
N THR A 226 -1.34 4.30 6.62
CA THR A 226 -1.03 5.64 6.09
C THR A 226 0.30 5.65 5.33
N VAL A 227 0.29 6.30 4.16
CA VAL A 227 1.51 6.76 3.48
C VAL A 227 1.54 8.27 3.54
N THR A 228 2.55 8.81 4.22
CA THR A 228 2.82 10.24 4.32
C THR A 228 4.04 10.57 3.46
N ALA A 229 3.86 11.27 2.34
CA ALA A 229 4.93 11.62 1.40
C ALA A 229 5.17 13.13 1.37
N ARG A 230 6.42 13.58 1.50
CA ARG A 230 6.79 15.00 1.47
C ARG A 230 7.95 15.25 0.51
N ASN A 231 7.73 16.08 -0.52
CA ASN A 231 8.77 16.45 -1.48
C ASN A 231 9.47 15.21 -2.09
N VAL A 232 8.66 14.28 -2.57
CA VAL A 232 9.09 13.02 -3.16
C VAL A 232 9.11 13.18 -4.67
N GLY A 233 10.17 12.73 -5.34
CA GLY A 233 10.43 13.01 -6.76
C GLY A 233 9.41 12.41 -7.73
N GLU A 234 8.78 11.30 -7.37
CA GLU A 234 7.77 10.64 -8.22
C GLU A 234 6.42 10.50 -7.49
N SER A 235 6.00 9.28 -7.11
CA SER A 235 4.68 9.07 -6.48
C SER A 235 4.77 8.97 -4.97
N GLY A 236 3.75 9.47 -4.26
CA GLY A 236 3.57 9.17 -2.84
C GLY A 236 3.33 7.66 -2.65
N LEU A 237 2.27 7.16 -3.27
CA LEU A 237 2.00 5.73 -3.38
C LEU A 237 1.78 5.34 -4.84
N LEU A 238 2.56 4.37 -5.32
CA LEU A 238 2.36 3.71 -6.60
C LEU A 238 1.91 2.25 -6.39
N LEU A 239 0.67 1.98 -6.79
CA LEU A 239 0.18 0.62 -6.98
C LEU A 239 0.43 0.17 -8.43
N ASN A 240 1.50 -0.59 -8.62
CA ASN A 240 1.89 -1.12 -9.92
C ASN A 240 1.50 -2.60 -9.97
N GLN A 241 0.71 -3.02 -10.96
CA GLN A 241 0.26 -4.41 -11.11
C GLN A 241 -0.14 -5.05 -9.76
N THR A 242 -0.95 -4.35 -8.96
CA THR A 242 -1.35 -4.80 -7.62
C THR A 242 -2.83 -5.13 -7.61
N ILE A 243 -3.21 -6.19 -6.89
CA ILE A 243 -4.58 -6.64 -6.72
C ILE A 243 -4.88 -6.85 -5.24
N ASN A 244 -6.17 -6.81 -4.88
CA ASN A 244 -6.63 -7.03 -3.51
C ASN A 244 -5.95 -6.07 -2.51
N ALA A 245 -6.06 -4.77 -2.76
CA ALA A 245 -5.43 -3.73 -1.93
C ALA A 245 -6.46 -2.94 -1.14
N THR A 246 -6.16 -2.68 0.14
CA THR A 246 -6.89 -1.73 0.98
C THR A 246 -5.90 -0.68 1.48
N VAL A 247 -6.20 0.59 1.25
CA VAL A 247 -5.37 1.73 1.68
C VAL A 247 -6.24 2.67 2.51
N THR A 248 -5.83 2.97 3.74
CA THR A 248 -6.62 3.88 4.59
C THR A 248 -6.41 5.32 4.14
N ARG A 249 -5.16 5.76 4.00
CA ARG A 249 -4.83 7.13 3.61
C ARG A 249 -3.53 7.24 2.81
N VAL A 250 -3.56 8.07 1.77
CA VAL A 250 -2.37 8.66 1.15
C VAL A 250 -2.40 10.16 1.44
N ASP A 251 -1.40 10.67 2.12
CA ASP A 251 -1.24 12.11 2.38
C ASP A 251 0.09 12.58 1.79
N ALA A 252 0.02 13.27 0.66
CA ALA A 252 1.19 13.71 -0.07
C ALA A 252 1.22 15.23 -0.25
N ASP A 253 2.41 15.79 -0.07
CA ASP A 253 2.70 17.21 -0.31
C ASP A 253 3.94 17.31 -1.22
N GLY A 254 3.80 17.99 -2.35
CA GLY A 254 4.88 18.19 -3.32
C GLY A 254 5.30 16.93 -4.10
N ALA A 255 4.58 15.82 -3.98
CA ALA A 255 4.93 14.57 -4.65
C ALA A 255 4.83 14.70 -6.18
N GLY A 256 5.93 14.38 -6.88
CA GLY A 256 5.97 14.35 -8.34
C GLY A 256 6.00 15.73 -9.00
N THR A 257 6.39 16.78 -8.27
CA THR A 257 6.47 18.16 -8.80
C THR A 257 7.24 18.21 -10.13
N GLY A 258 6.63 18.80 -11.15
CA GLY A 258 7.26 18.91 -12.48
C GLY A 258 7.31 17.61 -13.29
N THR A 259 6.66 16.53 -12.83
CA THR A 259 6.70 15.21 -13.48
C THR A 259 5.33 14.71 -13.98
N GLY A 260 5.34 13.48 -14.54
CA GLY A 260 4.15 12.71 -14.90
C GLY A 260 3.46 11.97 -13.73
N TYR A 261 4.02 12.01 -12.52
CA TYR A 261 3.57 11.19 -11.38
C TYR A 261 2.49 11.88 -10.52
N ALA A 262 2.05 11.18 -9.46
CA ALA A 262 0.93 11.59 -8.64
C ALA A 262 1.14 11.27 -7.15
N ALA A 263 0.40 11.95 -6.27
CA ALA A 263 0.28 11.57 -4.87
C ALA A 263 -0.14 10.09 -4.75
N PHE A 264 -1.20 9.69 -5.47
CA PHE A 264 -1.62 8.30 -5.61
C PHE A 264 -1.68 7.89 -7.09
N ARG A 265 -0.93 6.85 -7.46
CA ARG A 265 -0.85 6.35 -8.84
C ARG A 265 -1.19 4.85 -8.91
N MET A 266 -1.94 4.48 -9.95
CA MET A 266 -2.22 3.10 -10.34
C MET A 266 -1.70 2.84 -11.76
N ALA A 267 -0.91 1.79 -11.96
CA ALA A 267 -0.27 1.51 -13.25
C ALA A 267 -0.14 0.00 -13.57
N ASN A 268 0.08 -0.28 -14.86
CA ASN A 268 0.35 -1.58 -15.46
C ASN A 268 -0.66 -2.66 -15.06
N ARG A 269 -1.92 -2.46 -15.44
CA ARG A 269 -3.03 -3.39 -15.14
C ARG A 269 -3.27 -3.62 -13.66
N ASN A 270 -3.01 -2.59 -12.85
CA ASN A 270 -3.39 -2.58 -11.44
C ASN A 270 -4.89 -2.85 -11.30
N GLY A 271 -5.28 -3.69 -10.36
CA GLY A 271 -6.67 -4.09 -10.09
C GLY A 271 -7.24 -5.16 -11.03
N ARG A 272 -6.52 -5.55 -12.10
CA ARG A 272 -7.02 -6.57 -13.03
C ARG A 272 -6.97 -7.98 -12.42
N ILE A 273 -8.11 -8.68 -12.34
CA ILE A 273 -8.20 -10.10 -11.98
C ILE A 273 -8.79 -10.88 -13.16
N GLY A 274 -8.07 -11.90 -13.63
CA GLY A 274 -8.45 -12.63 -14.83
C GLY A 274 -8.52 -11.69 -16.03
N SER A 275 -9.67 -11.64 -16.71
CA SER A 275 -9.92 -10.73 -17.84
C SER A 275 -10.55 -9.39 -17.46
N GLY A 276 -11.00 -9.21 -16.21
CA GLY A 276 -11.83 -8.09 -15.79
C GLY A 276 -11.21 -7.23 -14.67
N TYR A 277 -11.98 -6.23 -14.25
CA TYR A 277 -11.61 -5.28 -13.21
C TYR A 277 -12.67 -5.27 -12.10
N PRO A 278 -12.90 -6.40 -11.38
CA PRO A 278 -13.78 -6.36 -10.21
C PRO A 278 -13.22 -5.36 -9.20
N THR A 279 -14.08 -4.73 -8.40
CA THR A 279 -13.61 -3.83 -7.34
C THR A 279 -12.82 -4.62 -6.30
N ASN A 280 -11.50 -4.42 -6.31
CA ASN A 280 -10.54 -5.08 -5.42
C ASN A 280 -9.46 -4.12 -4.89
N ILE A 281 -9.46 -2.87 -5.32
CA ILE A 281 -8.66 -1.78 -4.76
C ILE A 281 -9.60 -0.83 -4.03
N ARG A 282 -9.43 -0.67 -2.72
CA ARG A 282 -10.18 0.29 -1.91
C ARG A 282 -9.24 1.29 -1.26
N VAL A 283 -9.50 2.58 -1.47
CA VAL A 283 -8.70 3.67 -0.94
C VAL A 283 -9.61 4.61 -0.16
N GLY A 284 -9.37 4.75 1.14
CA GLY A 284 -10.21 5.57 2.02
C GLY A 284 -10.06 7.06 1.77
N GLU A 285 -8.84 7.57 1.64
CA GLU A 285 -8.62 9.00 1.39
C GLU A 285 -7.31 9.26 0.64
N VAL A 286 -7.38 10.15 -0.35
CA VAL A 286 -6.20 10.73 -0.98
C VAL A 286 -6.18 12.23 -0.72
N ILE A 287 -5.14 12.68 -0.02
CA ILE A 287 -4.83 14.09 0.20
C ILE A 287 -3.60 14.43 -0.63
N ALA A 288 -3.72 15.44 -1.47
CA ALA A 288 -2.63 15.92 -2.33
C ALA A 288 -2.56 17.44 -2.29
N ARG A 289 -1.39 17.99 -1.94
CA ARG A 289 -1.11 19.43 -1.96
C ARG A 289 0.11 19.70 -2.84
N GLY A 290 0.00 20.61 -3.79
CA GLY A 290 1.10 20.84 -4.73
C GLY A 290 1.45 19.60 -5.54
N GLY A 291 2.69 19.50 -6.02
CA GLY A 291 3.16 18.28 -6.68
C GLY A 291 2.70 18.11 -8.13
N GLY A 292 2.84 16.89 -8.64
CA GLY A 292 2.51 16.53 -10.02
C GLY A 292 1.02 16.42 -10.27
N ARG A 293 0.39 15.36 -9.75
CA ARG A 293 -1.06 15.10 -9.84
C ARG A 293 -1.55 14.64 -8.47
N GLY A 294 -2.83 14.77 -8.19
CA GLY A 294 -3.44 14.13 -7.03
C GLY A 294 -3.62 12.63 -7.24
N VAL A 295 -4.47 12.27 -8.20
CA VAL A 295 -4.75 10.85 -8.55
C VAL A 295 -4.38 10.61 -10.01
N PHE A 296 -3.68 9.51 -10.29
CA PHE A 296 -3.38 9.09 -11.66
C PHE A 296 -3.63 7.60 -11.86
N CYS A 297 -4.63 7.28 -12.67
CA CYS A 297 -4.87 5.93 -13.16
C CYS A 297 -4.39 5.83 -14.62
N VAL A 298 -3.57 4.83 -14.94
CA VAL A 298 -3.03 4.65 -16.30
C VAL A 298 -2.82 3.19 -16.70
N SER A 299 -2.65 2.94 -18.00
CA SER A 299 -2.14 1.68 -18.57
C SER A 299 -3.01 0.47 -18.21
N GLU A 300 -4.29 0.57 -18.59
CA GLU A 300 -5.32 -0.45 -18.36
C GLU A 300 -5.48 -0.77 -16.88
N SER A 301 -5.37 0.21 -15.98
CA SER A 301 -5.57 0.00 -14.55
C SER A 301 -7.02 0.21 -14.15
N GLY A 302 -7.43 -0.29 -12.99
CA GLY A 302 -8.85 -0.28 -12.66
C GLY A 302 -9.23 -0.97 -11.37
N GLY A 303 -10.51 -1.36 -11.28
CA GLY A 303 -11.06 -2.13 -10.16
C GLY A 303 -10.98 -1.36 -8.84
N ALA A 304 -11.07 -0.04 -8.90
CA ALA A 304 -10.68 0.85 -7.82
C ALA A 304 -11.82 1.75 -7.35
N VAL A 305 -11.98 1.85 -6.04
CA VAL A 305 -12.86 2.83 -5.39
C VAL A 305 -12.02 3.70 -4.48
N ILE A 306 -12.09 5.01 -4.70
CA ILE A 306 -11.48 6.03 -3.85
C ILE A 306 -12.62 6.75 -3.14
N ASP A 307 -12.73 6.59 -1.83
CA ASP A 307 -13.86 7.08 -1.05
C ASP A 307 -13.83 8.60 -0.92
N ARG A 308 -12.66 9.16 -0.56
CA ARG A 308 -12.48 10.60 -0.36
C ARG A 308 -11.26 11.15 -1.08
N VAL A 309 -11.39 12.38 -1.60
CA VAL A 309 -10.25 13.13 -2.13
C VAL A 309 -10.24 14.57 -1.62
N ASN A 310 -9.05 15.07 -1.28
CA ASN A 310 -8.80 16.48 -1.04
C ASN A 310 -7.52 16.87 -1.80
N ILE A 311 -7.71 17.49 -2.95
CA ILE A 311 -6.64 17.77 -3.91
C ILE A 311 -6.57 19.28 -4.12
N SER A 312 -5.40 19.87 -3.88
CA SER A 312 -5.19 21.30 -4.09
C SER A 312 -3.87 21.61 -4.77
N ASP A 313 -3.91 22.56 -5.71
CA ASP A 313 -2.73 23.22 -6.30
C ASP A 313 -1.70 22.28 -6.93
N THR A 314 -2.15 21.10 -7.39
CA THR A 314 -1.28 20.15 -8.10
C THR A 314 -1.02 20.62 -9.54
N GLY A 315 -0.06 20.01 -10.24
CA GLY A 315 0.33 20.34 -11.61
C GLY A 315 -0.74 20.05 -12.68
N ASN A 316 -0.30 19.80 -13.91
CA ASN A 316 -1.14 19.88 -15.13
C ASN A 316 -2.46 19.10 -15.12
N ASN A 317 -2.60 18.04 -14.31
CA ASN A 317 -3.88 17.37 -14.10
C ASN A 317 -4.03 17.05 -12.61
N SER A 318 -5.03 17.63 -11.93
CA SER A 318 -5.31 17.26 -10.55
C SER A 318 -5.76 15.82 -10.42
N VAL A 319 -6.52 15.35 -11.39
CA VAL A 319 -6.82 13.93 -11.55
C VAL A 319 -6.67 13.57 -13.02
N LEU A 320 -5.97 12.48 -13.31
CA LEU A 320 -5.91 11.90 -14.65
C LEU A 320 -6.36 10.44 -14.60
N ILE A 321 -7.41 10.12 -15.35
CA ILE A 321 -7.88 8.76 -15.58
C ILE A 321 -7.65 8.48 -17.06
N GLU A 322 -6.64 7.68 -17.38
CA GLU A 322 -6.19 7.45 -18.74
C GLU A 322 -6.15 5.96 -19.09
N ASN A 323 -7.03 5.50 -19.97
CA ASN A 323 -7.17 4.08 -20.32
C ASN A 323 -7.39 3.20 -19.06
N CYS A 324 -8.42 3.51 -18.27
CA CYS A 324 -8.76 2.81 -17.04
C CYS A 324 -10.16 2.21 -17.03
N HIS A 325 -10.40 1.26 -16.13
CA HIS A 325 -11.61 0.43 -16.13
C HIS A 325 -12.19 0.26 -14.73
N ASN A 326 -13.50 0.43 -14.56
CA ASN A 326 -14.19 0.28 -13.28
C ASN A 326 -13.52 1.09 -12.15
N VAL A 327 -13.48 2.41 -12.31
CA VAL A 327 -12.92 3.33 -11.31
C VAL A 327 -14.01 4.25 -10.78
N THR A 328 -14.19 4.27 -9.47
CA THR A 328 -15.03 5.25 -8.77
C THR A 328 -14.14 6.24 -8.03
N LEU A 329 -14.23 7.51 -8.40
CA LEU A 329 -13.57 8.63 -7.75
C LEU A 329 -14.55 9.37 -6.82
N ALA A 330 -14.13 9.58 -5.58
CA ALA A 330 -14.88 10.26 -4.53
C ALA A 330 -16.23 9.58 -4.23
N ALA A 331 -16.17 8.29 -3.90
CA ALA A 331 -17.36 7.49 -3.60
C ALA A 331 -18.23 8.09 -2.48
N HIS A 332 -17.62 8.78 -1.53
CA HIS A 332 -18.29 9.46 -0.42
C HIS A 332 -18.29 10.99 -0.56
N SER A 333 -17.12 11.61 -0.78
CA SER A 333 -17.01 13.06 -0.92
C SER A 333 -15.64 13.48 -1.46
N GLY A 334 -15.51 14.72 -1.93
CA GLY A 334 -14.20 15.30 -2.14
C GLY A 334 -14.19 16.73 -2.62
N SER A 335 -12.99 17.30 -2.63
CA SER A 335 -12.70 18.63 -3.17
C SER A 335 -11.50 18.59 -4.09
N VAL A 336 -11.60 19.29 -5.22
CA VAL A 336 -10.47 19.57 -6.11
C VAL A 336 -10.42 21.07 -6.35
N THR A 337 -9.34 21.71 -5.92
CA THR A 337 -9.21 23.18 -5.93
C THR A 337 -7.91 23.62 -6.59
N GLY A 338 -8.01 24.49 -7.58
CA GLY A 338 -6.85 25.00 -8.31
C GLY A 338 -6.10 23.92 -9.08
N GLY A 339 -4.89 24.27 -9.54
CA GLY A 339 -4.05 23.36 -10.31
C GLY A 339 -4.65 22.94 -11.66
N GLY A 340 -4.25 21.77 -12.14
CA GLY A 340 -4.78 21.18 -13.37
C GLY A 340 -6.18 20.57 -13.24
N GLY A 341 -6.75 20.15 -14.37
CA GLY A 341 -8.11 19.60 -14.45
C GLY A 341 -8.28 18.19 -13.87
N ILE A 342 -9.54 17.81 -13.65
CA ILE A 342 -10.00 16.41 -13.59
C ILE A 342 -10.21 15.96 -15.03
N ARG A 343 -9.35 15.05 -15.52
CA ARG A 343 -9.34 14.66 -16.92
C ARG A 343 -9.50 13.15 -17.10
N LEU A 344 -10.50 12.76 -17.88
CA LEU A 344 -10.58 11.44 -18.49
C LEU A 344 -9.98 11.54 -19.89
N ALA A 345 -8.93 10.76 -20.15
CA ALA A 345 -8.18 10.74 -21.40
C ALA A 345 -7.96 9.30 -21.89
N ALA A 346 -7.45 9.16 -23.10
CA ALA A 346 -6.98 7.88 -23.61
C ALA A 346 -5.84 8.07 -24.61
N ARG A 347 -4.89 7.15 -24.55
CA ARG A 347 -3.92 6.89 -25.61
C ARG A 347 -4.43 5.76 -26.51
N SER A 348 -4.07 5.80 -27.79
CA SER A 348 -4.46 4.79 -28.78
C SER A 348 -3.81 3.41 -28.56
N GLU A 349 -2.78 3.34 -27.74
CA GLU A 349 -2.03 2.12 -27.41
C GLU A 349 -2.82 1.14 -26.52
N PHE A 350 -3.86 1.62 -25.84
CA PHE A 350 -4.66 0.84 -24.89
C PHE A 350 -6.15 1.04 -25.14
N ALA A 351 -6.97 0.14 -24.61
CA ALA A 351 -8.42 0.32 -24.59
C ALA A 351 -8.79 1.65 -23.93
N ASN A 352 -9.77 2.36 -24.48
CA ASN A 352 -10.28 3.59 -23.90
C ASN A 352 -10.92 3.32 -22.52
N ASN A 353 -11.16 4.38 -21.74
CA ASN A 353 -11.81 4.31 -20.44
C ASN A 353 -13.16 3.57 -20.52
N SER A 354 -13.44 2.72 -19.54
CA SER A 354 -14.76 2.14 -19.34
C SER A 354 -15.18 2.12 -17.87
N ASP A 355 -16.49 2.24 -17.62
CA ASP A 355 -17.08 2.08 -16.29
C ASP A 355 -16.47 3.05 -15.27
N ILE A 356 -16.39 4.33 -15.63
CA ILE A 356 -15.79 5.36 -14.76
C ILE A 356 -16.90 6.17 -14.11
N THR A 357 -16.85 6.28 -12.79
CA THR A 357 -17.74 7.17 -12.02
C THR A 357 -16.94 8.26 -11.33
N VAL A 358 -17.22 9.51 -11.66
CA VAL A 358 -16.70 10.70 -10.96
C VAL A 358 -17.87 11.37 -10.25
N GLN A 359 -17.81 11.45 -8.91
CA GLN A 359 -18.98 11.88 -8.15
C GLN A 359 -18.67 12.61 -6.85
N ASN A 360 -19.67 13.30 -6.29
CA ASN A 360 -19.63 13.91 -4.95
C ASN A 360 -18.47 14.89 -4.75
N LEU A 361 -18.19 15.72 -5.75
CA LEU A 361 -17.07 16.64 -5.75
C LEU A 361 -17.53 18.09 -5.68
N THR A 362 -16.82 18.90 -4.90
CA THR A 362 -16.75 20.35 -5.12
C THR A 362 -15.48 20.64 -5.91
N VAL A 363 -15.64 21.22 -7.10
CA VAL A 363 -14.55 21.54 -8.02
C VAL A 363 -14.44 23.06 -8.11
N THR A 364 -13.29 23.60 -7.72
CA THR A 364 -13.06 25.05 -7.61
C THR A 364 -11.87 25.49 -8.44
N ASN A 365 -12.04 26.52 -9.27
CA ASN A 365 -10.98 27.10 -10.12
C ASN A 365 -10.23 26.05 -10.97
N THR A 366 -10.93 25.03 -11.49
CA THR A 366 -10.34 24.01 -12.37
C THR A 366 -11.39 23.46 -13.34
N SER A 367 -11.01 22.54 -14.22
CA SER A 367 -11.90 21.97 -15.25
C SER A 367 -12.16 20.49 -15.04
N VAL A 368 -13.35 20.04 -15.44
CA VAL A 368 -13.70 18.62 -15.58
C VAL A 368 -13.83 18.33 -17.07
N ARG A 369 -13.02 17.42 -17.60
CA ARG A 369 -12.97 17.14 -19.03
C ARG A 369 -12.90 15.65 -19.33
N GLU A 370 -13.72 15.20 -20.25
CA GLU A 370 -13.63 13.88 -20.86
C GLU A 370 -13.37 14.01 -22.36
N SER A 371 -12.26 13.42 -22.84
CA SER A 371 -11.96 13.38 -24.27
C SER A 371 -10.79 12.42 -24.54
N PRO A 372 -11.00 11.37 -25.35
CA PRO A 372 -12.28 10.99 -25.99
C PRO A 372 -13.33 10.52 -24.97
N CYS A 373 -14.60 10.41 -25.39
CA CYS A 373 -15.65 9.79 -24.58
C CYS A 373 -15.30 8.34 -24.25
N GLY A 374 -15.39 7.98 -22.98
CA GLY A 374 -15.29 6.59 -22.55
C GLY A 374 -16.58 5.81 -22.82
N THR A 375 -16.61 4.55 -22.40
CA THR A 375 -17.82 3.73 -22.38
C THR A 375 -18.37 3.67 -20.96
N ASN A 376 -19.67 3.90 -20.76
CA ASN A 376 -20.29 3.84 -19.43
C ASN A 376 -19.59 4.76 -18.40
N THR A 377 -19.34 6.01 -18.78
CA THR A 377 -18.81 7.04 -17.89
C THR A 377 -19.96 7.81 -17.26
N THR A 378 -19.82 8.17 -15.99
CA THR A 378 -20.85 8.87 -15.21
C THR A 378 -20.21 9.99 -14.40
N PHE A 379 -20.75 11.20 -14.59
CA PHE A 379 -20.43 12.38 -13.80
C PHE A 379 -21.68 12.82 -13.06
N ARG A 380 -21.67 12.83 -11.73
CA ARG A 380 -22.88 13.16 -10.93
C ARG A 380 -22.55 13.82 -9.61
N ASN A 381 -23.45 14.68 -9.12
CA ASN A 381 -23.26 15.41 -7.87
C ASN A 381 -21.90 16.16 -7.84
N ILE A 382 -21.64 16.93 -8.90
CA ILE A 382 -20.44 17.76 -9.02
C ILE A 382 -20.87 19.23 -8.91
N THR A 383 -20.42 19.90 -7.86
CA THR A 383 -20.61 21.34 -7.66
C THR A 383 -19.43 22.08 -8.27
N LEU A 384 -19.70 22.94 -9.26
CA LEU A 384 -18.68 23.73 -9.93
C LEU A 384 -18.64 25.16 -9.36
N VAL A 385 -17.46 25.61 -8.95
CA VAL A 385 -17.20 26.98 -8.49
C VAL A 385 -16.10 27.56 -9.37
N ASN A 386 -16.41 28.59 -10.17
CA ASN A 386 -15.48 29.17 -11.17
C ASN A 386 -14.79 28.09 -12.02
N SER A 387 -15.54 27.07 -12.41
CA SER A 387 -15.04 25.85 -13.04
C SER A 387 -15.90 25.51 -14.24
N SER A 388 -15.33 24.78 -15.20
CA SER A 388 -16.03 24.33 -16.40
C SER A 388 -16.12 22.81 -16.45
N GLN A 389 -17.17 22.30 -17.08
CA GLN A 389 -17.34 20.87 -17.33
C GLN A 389 -17.64 20.64 -18.82
N SER A 390 -16.85 19.77 -19.44
CA SER A 390 -17.02 19.31 -20.82
C SER A 390 -16.85 17.80 -20.84
N VAL A 391 -17.97 17.10 -20.74
CA VAL A 391 -18.03 15.64 -20.68
C VAL A 391 -18.99 15.13 -21.74
N CYS A 392 -18.86 13.85 -22.05
CA CYS A 392 -19.88 13.13 -22.80
C CYS A 392 -20.97 12.66 -21.81
#